data_AF-A0A440IDH8-F1
#
_entry.id   AF-A0A440IDH8-F1
#
_cell.length_a   1.000
_cell.length_b   1.000
_cell.length_c   1.000
_cell.angle_alpha   90.00
_cell.angle_beta   90.00
_cell.angle_gamma   90.00
#
_symmetry.space_group_name_H-M   'P 1'
#
loop_
_entity.id
_entity.type
_entity.pdbx_description
1 polymer ?
#
loop_
_entity_poly.entity_id
_entity_poly.type
_entity_poly.pdbx_seq_one_letter_code
_entity_poly.pdbx_strand_id
1 'polypeptide(L)'
;MKPRSAIVALALALALVVGPNEARSQERACRSPDPVDTVNEMFSAIVACWEPPPGTAGMTLTLQFSIRRNGTLIGKPRATYSRLGNDATLNWAFVASVLEALDKALPLPVSDSMGGAIAGRMLFPRFTVASGGAS
;
A
#
# COMPACT_ATOMS: atom_id res chain seq x y z
N MET A 1 -60.62 23.33 -44.41
CA MET A 1 -59.54 23.68 -43.46
C MET A 1 -58.56 22.53 -43.38
N LYS A 2 -57.28 22.78 -43.69
CA LYS A 2 -56.13 21.90 -43.43
C LYS A 2 -54.95 22.82 -43.10
N PRO A 3 -54.11 22.49 -42.11
CA PRO A 3 -52.73 22.07 -42.41
C PRO A 3 -52.33 20.83 -41.56
N ARG A 4 -51.66 19.80 -42.10
CA ARG A 4 -50.24 19.66 -42.51
C ARG A 4 -49.25 19.45 -41.36
N SER A 5 -48.72 18.22 -41.33
CA SER A 5 -47.32 17.80 -41.07
C SER A 5 -46.66 18.10 -39.72
N ALA A 6 -46.02 17.08 -39.14
CA ALA A 6 -44.55 16.92 -39.23
C ALA A 6 -44.05 15.71 -38.41
N ILE A 7 -43.21 14.92 -39.09
CA ILE A 7 -42.26 13.97 -38.50
C ILE A 7 -41.27 14.76 -37.64
N VAL A 8 -40.99 14.36 -36.40
CA VAL A 8 -39.82 14.83 -35.66
C VAL A 8 -39.01 13.64 -35.17
N ALA A 9 -37.72 13.75 -35.47
CA ALA A 9 -36.70 12.73 -35.47
C ALA A 9 -36.09 12.48 -34.07
N LEU A 10 -35.52 11.29 -33.94
CA LEU A 10 -34.23 10.94 -33.31
C LEU A 10 -33.86 11.54 -31.93
N ALA A 11 -33.56 10.63 -30.99
CA ALA A 11 -32.36 10.74 -30.17
C ALA A 11 -31.86 9.33 -29.82
N LEU A 12 -30.97 8.79 -30.67
CA LEU A 12 -30.11 7.68 -30.28
C LEU A 12 -29.07 8.26 -29.32
N ALA A 13 -29.27 8.09 -28.02
CA ALA A 13 -28.30 8.49 -27.03
C ALA A 13 -27.06 7.59 -27.18
N LEU A 14 -26.03 8.07 -27.89
CA LEU A 14 -24.68 7.55 -27.70
C LEU A 14 -24.27 7.90 -26.26
N ALA A 15 -24.41 6.93 -25.36
CA ALA A 15 -23.71 6.98 -24.09
C ALA A 15 -22.21 6.89 -24.40
N LEU A 16 -21.54 8.05 -24.47
CA LEU A 16 -20.09 8.12 -24.29
C LEU A 16 -19.85 7.62 -22.87
N VAL A 17 -19.52 6.34 -22.72
CA VAL A 17 -18.98 5.82 -21.47
C VAL A 17 -17.60 6.46 -21.33
N VAL A 18 -17.58 7.65 -20.72
CA VAL A 18 -16.40 8.16 -20.03
C VAL A 18 -16.10 7.07 -19.01
N GLY A 19 -15.14 6.20 -19.34
CA GLY A 19 -14.70 5.15 -18.42
C GLY A 19 -14.38 5.82 -17.10
N PRO A 20 -14.86 5.30 -15.96
CA PRO A 20 -14.52 5.91 -14.70
C PRO A 20 -13.00 5.84 -14.60
N ASN A 21 -12.39 6.99 -14.34
CA ASN A 21 -11.01 7.09 -13.90
C ASN A 21 -10.99 6.49 -12.48
N GLU A 22 -11.28 5.20 -12.37
CA GLU A 22 -11.17 4.43 -11.14
C GLU A 22 -9.67 4.45 -10.87
N ALA A 23 -9.26 5.34 -9.98
CA ALA A 23 -8.09 5.13 -9.16
C ALA A 23 -8.36 3.85 -8.36
N ARG A 24 -8.24 2.70 -9.04
CA ARG A 24 -8.19 1.41 -8.38
C ARG A 24 -6.95 1.53 -7.52
N SER A 25 -7.18 1.64 -6.21
CA SER A 25 -6.29 1.09 -5.22
C SER A 25 -6.13 -0.40 -5.57
N GLN A 26 -5.36 -0.71 -6.61
CA GLN A 26 -4.87 -2.04 -6.85
C GLN A 26 -4.00 -2.31 -5.63
N GLU A 27 -4.51 -3.17 -4.77
CA GLU A 27 -3.75 -3.71 -3.67
C GLU A 27 -2.56 -4.43 -4.31
N ARG A 28 -1.38 -3.80 -4.23
CA ARG A 28 -0.16 -4.34 -4.82
C ARG A 28 0.06 -5.72 -4.20
N ALA A 29 0.30 -6.73 -5.03
CA ALA A 29 0.75 -8.02 -4.54
C ALA A 29 2.16 -7.91 -3.94
N CYS A 30 2.49 -8.76 -2.97
CA CYS A 30 3.86 -8.87 -2.47
C CYS A 30 4.82 -9.11 -3.64
N ARG A 31 5.93 -8.36 -3.70
CA ARG A 31 6.92 -8.42 -4.78
C ARG A 31 6.35 -8.14 -6.17
N SER A 32 5.29 -7.33 -6.29
CA SER A 32 4.88 -6.79 -7.59
C SER A 32 6.09 -6.13 -8.28
N PRO A 33 6.34 -6.38 -9.58
CA PRO A 33 7.41 -5.73 -10.32
C PRO A 33 7.06 -4.29 -10.71
N ASP A 34 5.83 -3.85 -10.46
CA ASP A 34 5.36 -2.52 -10.83
C ASP A 34 6.21 -1.44 -10.16
N PRO A 35 6.63 -0.40 -10.90
CA PRO A 35 7.38 0.70 -10.33
C PRO A 35 6.68 1.33 -9.13
N VAL A 36 7.49 1.67 -8.13
CA VAL A 36 7.10 2.47 -6.97
C VAL A 36 7.54 3.89 -7.23
N ASP A 37 6.58 4.77 -7.43
CA ASP A 37 6.77 6.18 -7.79
C ASP A 37 6.47 7.13 -6.62
N THR A 38 5.81 6.65 -5.56
CA THR A 38 5.49 7.46 -4.38
C THR A 38 5.79 6.76 -3.06
N VAL A 39 5.88 7.55 -1.98
CA VAL A 39 6.08 7.03 -0.61
C VAL A 39 4.92 6.16 -0.16
N ASN A 40 3.68 6.48 -0.57
CA ASN A 40 2.52 5.67 -0.21
C ASN A 40 2.60 4.29 -0.86
N GLU A 41 2.93 4.25 -2.15
CA GLU A 41 3.12 3.00 -2.89
C GLU A 41 4.24 2.14 -2.34
N MET A 42 5.33 2.77 -1.90
CA MET A 42 6.43 2.10 -1.22
C MET A 42 5.95 1.41 0.06
N PHE A 43 5.20 2.11 0.90
CA PHE A 43 4.66 1.52 2.13
C PHE A 43 3.66 0.41 1.84
N SER A 44 2.79 0.59 0.84
CA SER A 44 1.89 -0.47 0.37
C SER A 44 2.67 -1.69 -0.14
N ALA A 45 3.75 -1.52 -0.90
CA ALA A 45 4.56 -2.62 -1.41
C ALA A 45 5.23 -3.42 -0.28
N ILE A 46 5.64 -2.76 0.81
CA ILE A 46 6.19 -3.42 1.99
C ILE A 46 5.09 -4.18 2.75
N VAL A 47 3.96 -3.51 3.01
CA VAL A 47 2.83 -4.11 3.76
C VAL A 47 2.17 -5.25 2.98
N ALA A 48 2.21 -5.22 1.65
CA ALA A 48 1.72 -6.31 0.79
C ALA A 48 2.41 -7.66 1.06
N CYS A 49 3.64 -7.65 1.58
CA CYS A 49 4.39 -8.85 1.95
C CYS A 49 4.14 -9.30 3.39
N TRP A 50 3.29 -8.60 4.13
CA TRP A 50 3.11 -8.83 5.55
C TRP A 50 1.94 -9.76 5.84
N GLU A 51 2.25 -10.86 6.53
CA GLU A 51 1.28 -11.80 7.05
C GLU A 51 1.26 -11.68 8.59
N PRO A 52 0.32 -10.92 9.16
CA PRO A 52 0.25 -10.74 10.61
C PRO A 52 -0.15 -12.06 11.29
N PRO A 53 0.54 -12.47 12.37
CA PRO A 53 0.18 -13.68 13.11
C PRO A 53 -1.22 -13.56 13.73
N PRO A 54 -2.00 -14.65 13.82
CA PRO A 54 -3.27 -14.65 14.52
C PRO A 54 -3.08 -14.25 16.00
N GLY A 55 -4.09 -13.62 16.60
CA GLY A 55 -4.02 -13.16 17.99
C GLY A 55 -3.24 -11.86 18.22
N THR A 56 -2.80 -11.19 17.15
CA THR A 56 -2.06 -9.90 17.23
C THR A 56 -2.94 -8.67 16.95
N ALA A 57 -4.27 -8.82 17.04
CA ALA A 57 -5.22 -7.73 16.79
C ALA A 57 -4.93 -6.50 17.67
N GLY A 58 -4.93 -5.32 17.07
CA GLY A 58 -4.62 -4.06 17.75
C GLY A 58 -3.13 -3.80 18.00
N MET A 59 -2.24 -4.75 17.71
CA MET A 59 -0.80 -4.52 17.77
C MET A 59 -0.34 -3.57 16.66
N THR A 60 0.69 -2.78 16.95
CA THR A 60 1.24 -1.79 16.02
C THR A 60 2.75 -1.69 16.18
N LEU A 61 3.49 -1.64 15.07
CA LEU A 61 4.93 -1.35 15.04
C LEU A 61 5.21 -0.29 13.98
N THR A 62 6.03 0.71 14.29
CA THR A 62 6.59 1.64 13.30
C THR A 62 8.10 1.42 13.21
N LEU A 63 8.56 1.06 12.03
CA LEU A 63 9.99 0.93 11.75
C LEU A 63 10.56 2.26 11.28
N GLN A 64 11.88 2.40 11.38
CA GLN A 64 12.67 3.50 10.89
C GLN A 64 13.87 2.93 10.13
N PHE A 65 13.97 3.24 8.84
CA PHE A 65 15.11 2.89 7.99
C PHE A 65 15.25 3.84 6.79
N SER A 66 16.38 3.77 6.09
CA SER A 66 16.60 4.44 4.81
C SER A 66 16.87 3.40 3.73
N ILE A 67 16.63 3.74 2.46
CA ILE A 67 16.98 2.88 1.32
C ILE A 67 17.90 3.60 0.33
N ARG A 68 18.60 2.85 -0.51
CA ARG A 68 19.37 3.35 -1.64
C ARG A 68 18.46 3.65 -2.83
N ARG A 69 19.02 4.30 -3.85
CA ARG A 69 18.34 4.58 -5.13
C ARG A 69 17.83 3.33 -5.84
N ASN A 70 18.46 2.17 -5.61
CA ASN A 70 18.06 0.87 -6.18
C ASN A 70 17.09 0.08 -5.28
N GLY A 71 16.48 0.72 -4.27
CA GLY A 71 15.50 0.08 -3.40
C GLY A 71 16.07 -0.86 -2.34
N THR A 72 17.39 -1.01 -2.22
CA THR A 72 18.02 -1.81 -1.14
C THR A 72 18.09 -1.05 0.19
N LEU A 73 18.04 -1.78 1.29
CA LEU A 73 18.10 -1.21 2.65
C LEU A 73 19.47 -0.62 2.99
N ILE A 74 19.48 0.51 3.70
CA ILE A 74 20.67 1.11 4.30
C ILE A 74 20.65 0.87 5.82
N GLY A 75 21.66 0.16 6.31
CA GLY A 75 21.82 -0.11 7.75
C GLY A 75 20.79 -1.09 8.29
N LYS A 76 20.63 -1.08 9.62
CA LYS A 76 19.66 -1.93 10.33
C LYS A 76 18.37 -1.13 10.60
N PRO A 77 17.19 -1.69 10.30
CA PRO A 77 15.92 -1.05 10.62
C PRO A 77 15.75 -1.00 12.15
N ARG A 78 15.16 0.08 12.66
CA ARG A 78 14.93 0.27 14.10
C ARG A 78 13.45 0.48 14.36
N ALA A 79 12.92 -0.06 15.44
CA ALA A 79 11.59 0.31 15.91
C ALA A 79 11.62 1.72 16.52
N THR A 80 10.68 2.58 16.13
CA THR A 80 10.49 3.92 16.74
C THR A 80 9.21 4.03 17.56
N TYR A 81 8.28 3.10 17.35
CA TYR A 81 7.06 2.99 18.12
C TYR A 81 6.60 1.55 18.14
N SER A 82 6.14 1.08 19.29
CA SER A 82 5.48 -0.22 19.44
C SER A 82 4.28 -0.10 20.39
N ARG A 83 3.17 -0.74 20.00
CA ARG A 83 2.05 -1.09 20.88
C ARG A 83 1.88 -2.59 20.75
N LEU A 84 2.25 -3.31 21.79
CA LEU A 84 2.26 -4.78 21.82
C LEU A 84 1.22 -5.27 22.83
N GLY A 85 0.93 -6.57 22.81
CA GLY A 85 0.03 -7.20 23.77
C GLY A 85 0.75 -7.65 25.04
N ASN A 86 0.06 -8.47 25.84
CA ASN A 86 0.57 -8.96 27.12
C ASN A 86 1.31 -10.31 27.01
N ASP A 87 1.22 -10.98 25.86
CA ASP A 87 1.88 -12.27 25.60
C ASP A 87 3.22 -12.04 24.87
N ALA A 88 4.32 -12.41 25.53
CA ALA A 88 5.67 -12.20 25.00
C ALA A 88 5.94 -13.01 23.73
N THR A 89 5.37 -14.21 23.60
CA THR A 89 5.53 -15.07 22.42
C THR A 89 4.81 -14.46 21.22
N LEU A 90 3.57 -13.99 21.40
CA LEU A 90 2.82 -13.30 20.34
C LEU A 90 3.51 -11.98 19.95
N ASN A 91 4.04 -11.25 20.93
CA ASN A 91 4.79 -10.01 20.67
C ASN A 91 6.03 -10.28 19.81
N TRP A 92 6.79 -11.34 20.12
CA TRP A 92 7.93 -11.76 19.31
C TRP A 92 7.54 -12.19 17.91
N ALA A 93 6.48 -13.00 17.76
CA ALA A 93 5.97 -13.43 16.48
C ALA A 93 5.51 -12.23 15.62
N PHE A 94 4.83 -11.26 16.24
CA PHE A 94 4.42 -10.03 15.57
C PHE A 94 5.61 -9.23 15.04
N VAL A 95 6.62 -8.96 15.88
CA VAL A 95 7.83 -8.22 15.45
C VAL A 95 8.59 -8.99 14.37
N ALA A 96 8.72 -10.31 14.50
CA ALA A 96 9.36 -11.15 13.50
C ALA A 96 8.66 -11.08 12.14
N SER A 97 7.31 -11.16 12.12
CA SER A 97 6.53 -11.05 10.88
C SER A 97 6.73 -9.71 10.15
N VAL A 98 6.90 -8.61 10.90
CA VAL A 98 7.15 -7.28 10.32
C VAL A 98 8.54 -7.19 9.71
N LEU A 99 9.55 -7.75 10.38
CA LEU A 99 10.92 -7.79 9.85
C LEU A 99 11.01 -8.71 8.63
N GLU A 100 10.32 -9.84 8.64
CA GLU A 100 10.21 -10.76 7.50
C GLU A 100 9.53 -10.11 6.30
N ALA A 101 8.45 -9.34 6.51
CA ALA A 101 7.78 -8.60 5.45
C ALA A 101 8.72 -7.58 4.78
N LEU A 102 9.49 -6.83 5.60
CA LEU A 102 10.49 -5.89 5.09
C LEU A 102 11.57 -6.62 4.28
N ASP A 103 12.09 -7.73 4.78
CA ASP A 103 13.10 -8.53 4.06
C ASP A 103 12.55 -9.07 2.73
N LYS A 104 11.32 -9.62 2.73
CA LYS A 104 10.65 -10.13 1.53
C LYS A 104 10.42 -9.05 0.46
N ALA A 105 10.15 -7.82 0.87
CA ALA A 105 9.83 -6.71 -0.03
C ALA A 105 11.07 -6.07 -0.67
N LEU A 106 12.28 -6.37 -0.17
CA LEU A 106 13.51 -5.77 -0.63
C LEU A 106 14.22 -6.64 -1.69
N PRO A 107 14.90 -6.05 -2.69
CA PRO A 107 14.89 -4.62 -3.02
C PRO A 107 13.54 -4.16 -3.57
N LEU A 108 13.11 -2.95 -3.19
CA LEU A 108 11.88 -2.37 -3.72
C LEU A 108 12.06 -1.92 -5.19
N PRO A 109 11.06 -2.12 -6.07
CA PRO A 109 11.11 -1.69 -7.46
C PRO A 109 10.88 -0.18 -7.60
N VAL A 110 11.71 0.63 -6.93
CA VAL A 110 11.61 2.09 -6.99
C VAL A 110 12.00 2.59 -8.38
N SER A 111 11.22 3.53 -8.91
CA SER A 111 11.58 4.20 -10.16
C SER A 111 12.81 5.09 -9.99
N ASP A 112 13.42 5.50 -11.10
CA ASP A 112 14.58 6.40 -11.07
C ASP A 112 14.27 7.76 -10.42
N SER A 113 13.09 8.31 -10.71
CA SER A 113 12.65 9.59 -10.15
C SER A 113 12.44 9.46 -8.64
N MET A 114 11.71 8.43 -8.20
CA MET A 114 11.46 8.13 -6.80
C MET A 114 12.76 7.85 -6.04
N GLY A 115 13.60 6.96 -6.57
CA GLY A 115 14.90 6.64 -5.99
C GLY A 115 15.80 7.87 -5.83
N GLY A 116 15.77 8.81 -6.79
CA GLY A 116 16.46 10.10 -6.68
C GLY A 116 15.90 11.00 -5.57
N ALA A 117 14.59 10.96 -5.34
CA ALA A 117 13.90 11.77 -4.33
C ALA A 117 13.98 11.22 -2.90
N ILE A 118 14.17 9.90 -2.73
CA ILE A 118 14.09 9.24 -1.43
C ILE A 118 15.37 8.56 -0.92
N ALA A 119 16.39 8.39 -1.76
CA ALA A 119 17.63 7.74 -1.33
C ALA A 119 18.23 8.42 -0.09
N GLY A 120 18.56 7.60 0.93
CA GLY A 120 19.14 8.06 2.19
C GLY A 120 18.15 8.74 3.16
N ARG A 121 16.94 9.11 2.72
CA ARG A 121 15.93 9.73 3.60
C ARG A 121 15.36 8.71 4.58
N MET A 122 15.07 9.20 5.77
CA MET A 122 14.48 8.40 6.85
C MET A 122 13.01 8.12 6.55
N LEU A 123 12.64 6.85 6.54
CA LEU A 123 11.30 6.34 6.23
C LEU A 123 10.70 5.67 7.46
N PHE A 124 9.38 5.78 7.60
CA PHE A 124 8.66 5.35 8.80
C PHE A 124 7.41 4.53 8.50
N PRO A 125 7.51 3.34 7.87
CA PRO A 125 6.34 2.52 7.62
C PRO A 125 5.75 2.01 8.94
N ARG A 126 4.41 1.98 8.99
CA ARG A 126 3.64 1.49 10.13
C ARG A 126 2.90 0.22 9.74
N PHE A 127 3.03 -0.78 10.60
CA PHE A 127 2.34 -2.06 10.54
C PHE A 127 1.31 -2.08 11.65
N THR A 128 0.03 -2.27 11.31
CA THR A 128 -1.08 -2.29 12.28
C THR A 128 -2.01 -3.42 11.93
N VAL A 129 -2.32 -4.29 12.90
CA VAL A 129 -3.42 -5.24 12.76
C VAL A 129 -4.67 -4.56 13.26
N ALA A 130 -5.73 -4.57 12.45
CA ALA A 130 -7.01 -4.03 12.87
C ALA A 130 -7.44 -4.70 14.19
N SER A 131 -7.78 -3.89 15.20
CA SER A 131 -8.51 -4.37 16.36
C SER A 131 -9.90 -4.75 15.86
N GLY A 132 -10.23 -6.05 15.84
CA GLY A 132 -11.57 -6.49 15.45
C GLY A 132 -12.60 -5.69 16.25
N GLY A 133 -13.45 -4.93 15.56
CA GLY A 133 -14.58 -4.28 16.19
C GLY A 133 -15.49 -5.37 16.73
N ALA A 134 -15.73 -5.39 18.03
CA ALA A 134 -16.93 -6.03 18.55
C ALA A 134 -18.12 -5.34 17.85
N SER A 135 -18.78 -6.08 16.96
CA SER A 135 -20.14 -5.76 16.52
C SER A 135 -21.12 -6.41 17.50
#